data_AF-A0A2V3XYI4-F1
#
_entry.id   AF-A0A2V3XYI4-F1
#
_cell.length_a   1.000
_cell.length_b   1.000
_cell.length_c   1.000
_cell.angle_alpha   90.00
_cell.angle_beta   90.00
_cell.angle_gamma   90.00
#
_symmetry.space_group_name_H-M   'P 1'
#
loop_
_entity.id
_entity.type
_entity.pdbx_description
1 polymer ?
#
loop_
_entity_poly.entity_id
_entity_poly.type
_entity_poly.pdbx_seq_one_letter_code
_entity_poly.pdbx_strand_id
1 'polypeptide(L)'
;MKFMGFTIESREEQRKREEEALHHYFRYGAKHRNKVGRLLEELIPGEKREHLIMYYLQIKDAMEKGGTQDFDEAVKRINPKSRIISVNKTIHQYYKAVMEADVDIKEDLELPTAEEIKKRERGAENGGY
;
A
#
# COMPACT_ATOMS: atom_id res chain seq x y z
N MET A 1 -12.77 -47.83 8.24
CA MET A 1 -13.47 -46.72 7.55
C MET A 1 -12.58 -45.49 7.57
N LYS A 2 -12.34 -44.88 6.41
CA LYS A 2 -11.37 -43.80 6.15
C LYS A 2 -12.15 -42.50 5.95
N PHE A 3 -11.94 -41.47 6.77
CA PHE A 3 -12.24 -40.06 6.44
C PHE A 3 -11.34 -39.13 7.27
N MET A 4 -10.09 -38.96 6.84
CA MET A 4 -9.15 -37.99 7.42
C MET A 4 -8.24 -37.50 6.28
N GLY A 5 -8.79 -36.68 5.38
CA GLY A 5 -8.10 -36.17 4.19
C GLY A 5 -8.42 -34.73 3.84
N PHE A 6 -9.04 -33.96 4.74
CA PHE A 6 -9.56 -32.61 4.45
C PHE A 6 -8.87 -31.47 5.23
N THR A 7 -7.82 -31.71 6.02
CA THR A 7 -7.36 -30.71 7.01
C THR A 7 -5.97 -30.12 6.77
N ILE A 8 -5.12 -30.71 5.92
CA ILE A 8 -3.74 -30.21 5.69
C ILE A 8 -3.59 -29.60 4.30
N GLU A 9 -3.98 -30.31 3.23
CA GLU A 9 -3.99 -29.78 1.86
C GLU A 9 -4.79 -28.47 1.76
N SER A 10 -5.99 -28.42 2.35
CA SER A 10 -6.84 -27.22 2.37
C SER A 10 -6.18 -26.00 3.06
N ARG A 11 -5.37 -26.22 4.12
CA ARG A 11 -4.68 -25.12 4.82
C ARG A 11 -3.44 -24.63 4.07
N GLU A 12 -2.70 -25.54 3.44
CA GLU A 12 -1.54 -25.16 2.62
C GLU A 12 -1.98 -24.47 1.33
N GLU A 13 -3.03 -24.96 0.67
CA GLU A 13 -3.63 -24.32 -0.49
C GLU A 13 -4.19 -22.93 -0.15
N GLN A 14 -4.81 -22.76 1.02
CA GLN A 14 -5.27 -21.46 1.49
C GLN A 14 -4.09 -20.50 1.71
N ARG A 15 -3.03 -20.95 2.40
CA ARG A 15 -1.82 -20.13 2.60
C ARG A 15 -1.17 -19.73 1.28
N LYS A 16 -1.10 -20.67 0.32
CA LYS A 16 -0.55 -20.39 -1.00
C LYS A 16 -1.37 -19.32 -1.74
N ARG A 17 -2.70 -19.40 -1.68
CA ARG A 17 -3.57 -18.36 -2.27
C ARG A 17 -3.42 -17.01 -1.59
N GLU A 18 -3.30 -16.99 -0.26
CA GLU A 18 -3.08 -15.75 0.50
C GLU A 18 -1.70 -15.14 0.16
N GLU A 19 -0.69 -15.97 0.00
CA GLU A 19 0.66 -15.56 -0.40
C GLU A 19 0.69 -15.08 -1.86
N GLU A 20 0.03 -15.77 -2.79
CA GLU A 20 -0.13 -15.34 -4.19
C GLU A 20 -0.87 -13.99 -4.28
N ALA A 21 -1.96 -13.83 -3.53
CA ALA A 21 -2.69 -12.55 -3.45
C ALA A 21 -1.81 -11.44 -2.84
N LEU A 22 -0.97 -11.77 -1.85
CA LEU A 22 -0.04 -10.82 -1.28
C LEU A 22 1.05 -10.42 -2.27
N HIS A 23 1.58 -11.38 -3.05
CA HIS A 23 2.58 -11.14 -4.08
C HIS A 23 2.04 -10.33 -5.27
N HIS A 24 0.74 -10.44 -5.56
CA HIS A 24 0.05 -9.60 -6.53
C HIS A 24 0.16 -8.11 -6.18
N TYR A 25 -0.15 -7.75 -4.92
CA TYR A 25 -0.08 -6.36 -4.46
C TYR A 25 1.30 -5.91 -4.01
N PHE A 26 2.11 -6.81 -3.47
CA PHE A 26 3.44 -6.54 -2.95
C PHE A 26 4.43 -7.54 -3.57
N ARG A 27 5.18 -7.10 -4.58
CA ARG A 27 6.12 -7.95 -5.35
C ARG A 27 6.97 -8.90 -4.48
N TYR A 28 7.48 -8.42 -3.35
CA TYR A 28 8.32 -9.21 -2.41
C TYR A 28 7.57 -9.63 -1.12
N GLY A 29 6.26 -9.84 -1.22
CA GLY A 29 5.42 -10.46 -0.20
C GLY A 29 5.33 -9.68 1.11
N ALA A 30 5.29 -10.41 2.23
CA ALA A 30 5.01 -9.85 3.55
C ALA A 30 6.07 -8.85 4.04
N LYS A 31 7.35 -9.08 3.70
CA LYS A 31 8.44 -8.14 4.04
C LYS A 31 8.21 -6.78 3.40
N HIS A 32 7.81 -6.79 2.13
CA HIS A 32 7.49 -5.59 1.39
C HIS A 32 6.28 -4.86 1.99
N ARG A 33 5.16 -5.56 2.20
CA ARG A 33 3.99 -5.01 2.91
C ARG A 33 4.37 -4.35 4.23
N ASN A 34 5.22 -5.00 5.03
CA ASN A 34 5.63 -4.49 6.33
C ASN A 34 6.48 -3.22 6.23
N LYS A 35 7.36 -3.12 5.22
CA LYS A 35 8.15 -1.92 4.93
C LYS A 35 7.26 -0.74 4.55
N VAL A 36 6.35 -0.94 3.59
CA VAL A 36 5.36 0.08 3.19
C VAL A 36 4.50 0.51 4.37
N GLY A 37 3.97 -0.45 5.13
CA GLY A 37 3.12 -0.18 6.30
C GLY A 37 3.85 0.62 7.39
N ARG A 38 5.12 0.31 7.67
CA ARG A 38 5.93 1.04 8.65
C ARG A 38 6.21 2.47 8.20
N LEU A 39 6.55 2.65 6.92
CA LEU A 39 6.76 3.99 6.35
C LEU A 39 5.50 4.84 6.43
N LEU A 40 4.34 4.29 6.08
CA LEU A 40 3.06 5.00 6.18
C LEU A 40 2.71 5.38 7.63
N GLU A 41 2.98 4.51 8.60
CA GLU A 41 2.75 4.79 10.02
C GLU A 41 3.66 5.92 10.55
N GLU A 42 4.91 5.98 10.09
CA GLU A 42 5.83 7.08 10.42
C GLU A 42 5.45 8.41 9.76
N LEU A 43 4.86 8.35 8.56
CA LEU A 43 4.35 9.52 7.83
C LEU A 43 3.04 10.05 8.44
N ILE A 44 2.16 9.15 8.87
CA ILE A 44 0.79 9.45 9.32
C ILE A 44 0.61 8.91 10.75
N PRO A 45 1.24 9.55 11.75
CA PRO A 45 1.11 9.12 13.12
C PRO A 45 -0.34 9.27 13.60
N GLY A 46 -0.82 8.28 14.36
CA GLY A 46 -2.18 8.27 14.92
C GLY A 46 -3.18 7.40 14.16
N GLU A 47 -2.86 6.99 12.93
CA GLU A 47 -3.64 5.99 12.19
C GLU A 47 -3.15 4.57 12.47
N LYS A 48 -4.07 3.60 12.45
CA LYS A 48 -3.69 2.19 12.59
C LYS A 48 -2.99 1.71 11.32
N ARG A 49 -1.81 1.08 11.46
CA ARG A 49 -1.06 0.49 10.34
C ARG A 49 -1.91 -0.38 9.42
N GLU A 50 -2.84 -1.15 9.97
CA GLU A 50 -3.77 -1.97 9.20
C GLU A 50 -4.65 -1.13 8.26
N HIS A 51 -5.23 -0.04 8.76
CA HIS A 51 -6.04 0.88 7.95
C HIS A 51 -5.21 1.56 6.86
N LEU A 52 -3.95 1.91 7.17
CA LEU A 52 -3.04 2.50 6.21
C LEU A 52 -2.74 1.55 5.04
N ILE A 53 -2.46 0.28 5.36
CA ILE A 53 -2.26 -0.77 4.35
C ILE A 53 -3.55 -1.02 3.56
N MET A 54 -4.71 -1.05 4.21
CA MET A 54 -5.98 -1.26 3.50
C MET A 54 -6.27 -0.13 2.51
N TYR A 55 -6.05 1.13 2.89
CA TYR A 55 -6.26 2.24 1.97
C TYR A 55 -5.25 2.23 0.81
N TYR A 56 -3.99 1.87 1.08
CA TYR A 56 -2.98 1.63 0.05
C TYR A 56 -3.44 0.57 -0.98
N LEU A 57 -3.99 -0.55 -0.51
CA LEU A 57 -4.53 -1.60 -1.36
C LEU A 57 -5.76 -1.12 -2.16
N GLN A 58 -6.65 -0.33 -1.56
CA GLN A 58 -7.80 0.26 -2.27
C GLN A 58 -7.35 1.12 -3.45
N ILE A 59 -6.23 1.83 -3.33
CA ILE A 59 -5.65 2.62 -4.42
C ILE A 59 -5.06 1.71 -5.51
N LYS A 60 -4.29 0.69 -5.15
CA LYS A 60 -3.76 -0.29 -6.12
C LYS A 60 -4.89 -0.96 -6.91
N ASP A 61 -5.96 -1.37 -6.23
CA ASP A 61 -7.16 -1.90 -6.85
C ASP A 61 -7.81 -0.93 -7.85
N ALA A 62 -7.87 0.35 -7.50
CA ALA A 62 -8.45 1.38 -8.36
C ALA A 62 -7.57 1.70 -9.59
N MET A 63 -6.24 1.59 -9.43
CA MET A 63 -5.27 1.69 -10.53
C MET A 63 -5.45 0.53 -11.50
N GLU A 64 -5.49 -0.71 -11.00
CA GLU A 64 -5.66 -1.94 -11.79
C GLU A 64 -7.00 -1.97 -12.54
N LYS A 65 -8.12 -1.82 -11.82
CA LYS A 65 -9.47 -1.78 -12.43
C LYS A 65 -9.61 -0.64 -13.44
N GLY A 66 -8.87 0.43 -13.17
CA GLY A 66 -8.87 1.65 -13.94
C GLY A 66 -7.96 1.66 -15.15
N GLY A 67 -7.12 0.63 -15.34
CA GLY A 67 -6.08 0.59 -16.37
C GLY A 67 -5.13 1.79 -16.34
N THR A 68 -4.91 2.41 -15.17
CA THR A 68 -4.10 3.62 -15.02
C THR A 68 -3.01 3.40 -13.99
N GLN A 69 -1.80 3.88 -14.28
CA GLN A 69 -0.73 4.00 -13.28
C GLN A 69 -0.73 5.37 -12.60
N ASP A 70 -1.67 6.25 -12.95
CA ASP A 70 -1.81 7.56 -12.34
C ASP A 70 -2.55 7.45 -10.99
N PHE A 71 -1.84 7.85 -9.92
CA PHE A 71 -2.34 7.85 -8.55
C PHE A 71 -3.55 8.76 -8.35
N ASP A 72 -3.51 9.99 -8.89
CA ASP A 72 -4.54 10.99 -8.68
C ASP A 72 -5.85 10.56 -9.37
N GLU A 73 -5.76 10.00 -10.57
CA GLU A 73 -6.89 9.41 -11.29
C GLU A 73 -7.48 8.19 -10.56
N ALA A 74 -6.64 7.32 -10.00
CA ALA A 74 -7.12 6.18 -9.21
C ALA A 74 -7.86 6.62 -7.94
N VAL A 75 -7.32 7.59 -7.19
CA VAL A 75 -7.96 8.11 -5.96
C VAL A 75 -9.32 8.75 -6.24
N LYS A 76 -9.50 9.42 -7.39
CA LYS A 76 -10.80 10.00 -7.81
C LYS A 76 -11.88 8.94 -8.02
N ARG A 77 -11.50 7.71 -8.40
CA ARG A 77 -12.43 6.60 -8.62
C ARG A 77 -12.87 5.91 -7.33
N ILE A 78 -12.12 6.11 -6.24
CA ILE A 78 -12.47 5.56 -4.92
C ILE A 78 -13.62 6.36 -4.33
N ASN A 79 -14.74 5.70 -4.06
CA ASN A 79 -15.88 6.30 -3.38
C ASN A 79 -15.45 6.88 -2.02
N PRO A 80 -15.62 8.20 -1.78
CA PRO A 80 -15.23 8.82 -0.51
C PRO A 80 -15.87 8.19 0.72
N LYS A 81 -17.09 7.64 0.60
CA LYS A 81 -17.82 6.98 1.71
C LYS A 81 -17.26 5.62 2.09
N SER A 82 -16.45 4.99 1.22
CA SER A 82 -15.82 3.69 1.48
C SER A 82 -14.35 3.80 1.88
N ARG A 83 -13.84 5.03 2.06
CA ARG A 83 -12.46 5.26 2.53
C ARG A 83 -12.37 4.93 4.01
N ILE A 84 -11.35 4.14 4.35
CA ILE A 84 -11.12 3.65 5.71
C ILE A 84 -10.44 4.71 6.58
N ILE A 85 -9.71 5.65 5.95
CA ILE A 85 -9.04 6.75 6.63
C ILE A 85 -9.52 8.09 6.08
N SER A 86 -9.42 9.14 6.92
CA SER A 86 -9.60 10.53 6.47
C SER A 86 -8.36 10.97 5.70
N VAL A 87 -8.54 11.52 4.50
CA VAL A 87 -7.44 11.92 3.62
C VAL A 87 -7.48 13.43 3.42
N ASN A 88 -6.53 14.13 4.02
CA ASN A 88 -6.25 15.53 3.71
C ASN A 88 -5.16 15.65 2.64
N LYS A 89 -4.84 16.87 2.20
CA LYS A 89 -3.84 17.12 1.15
C LYS A 89 -2.46 16.51 1.47
N THR A 90 -2.01 16.61 2.72
CA THR A 90 -0.72 16.08 3.16
C THR A 90 -0.70 14.55 3.16
N ILE A 91 -1.75 13.91 3.67
CA ILE A 91 -1.90 12.45 3.65
C ILE A 91 -1.92 11.96 2.19
N HIS A 92 -2.66 12.65 1.32
CA HIS A 92 -2.71 12.35 -0.11
C HIS A 92 -1.32 12.37 -0.75
N GLN A 93 -0.51 13.40 -0.47
CA GLN A 93 0.88 13.50 -0.94
C GLN A 93 1.77 12.37 -0.41
N TYR A 94 1.62 12.00 0.87
CA TYR A 94 2.39 10.88 1.44
C TYR A 94 2.07 9.55 0.76
N TYR A 95 0.79 9.25 0.51
CA TYR A 95 0.43 8.04 -0.24
C TYR A 95 0.98 8.07 -1.66
N LYS A 96 0.91 9.22 -2.34
CA LYS A 96 1.48 9.38 -3.67
C LYS A 96 2.98 9.11 -3.68
N ALA A 97 3.74 9.73 -2.76
CA ALA A 97 5.18 9.54 -2.66
C ALA A 97 5.58 8.09 -2.36
N VAL A 98 4.84 7.40 -1.49
CA VAL A 98 5.07 5.97 -1.19
C VAL A 98 4.74 5.10 -2.40
N MET A 99 3.67 5.38 -3.14
CA MET A 99 3.32 4.65 -4.36
C MET A 99 4.36 4.85 -5.46
N GLU A 100 4.81 6.09 -5.69
CA GLU A 100 5.86 6.39 -6.66
C GLU A 100 7.16 5.64 -6.34
N ALA A 101 7.58 5.63 -5.06
CA ALA A 101 8.75 4.88 -4.63
C ALA A 101 8.57 3.36 -4.74
N ASP A 102 7.34 2.88 -4.61
CA ASP A 102 7.01 1.45 -4.69
C ASP A 102 7.07 0.88 -6.11
N VAL A 103 6.72 1.68 -7.13
CA VAL A 103 6.64 1.20 -8.53
C VAL A 103 7.97 0.59 -9.00
N ASP A 104 9.09 1.22 -8.62
CA ASP A 104 10.44 0.83 -9.03
C ASP A 104 11.20 0.06 -7.93
N ILE A 105 10.50 -0.43 -6.90
CA ILE A 105 11.14 -1.10 -5.76
C ILE A 105 11.85 -2.39 -6.20
N LYS A 106 13.08 -2.55 -5.72
CA LYS A 106 13.93 -3.73 -5.92
C LYS A 106 13.87 -4.66 -4.71
N GLU A 107 14.54 -5.81 -4.81
CA GLU A 107 14.49 -6.88 -3.79
C GLU A 107 15.09 -6.47 -2.43
N ASP A 108 15.96 -5.46 -2.43
CA ASP A 108 16.52 -4.80 -1.25
C ASP A 108 15.49 -4.00 -0.43
N LEU A 109 14.31 -3.71 -1.01
CA LEU A 109 13.22 -2.95 -0.39
C LEU A 109 13.67 -1.57 0.11
N GLU A 110 14.50 -0.91 -0.68
CA GLU A 110 14.92 0.46 -0.44
C GLU A 110 13.77 1.42 -0.73
N LEU A 111 13.08 1.83 0.34
CA LEU A 111 12.13 2.92 0.34
C LEU A 111 12.77 4.16 0.98
N PRO A 112 12.41 5.38 0.53
CA PRO A 112 12.82 6.60 1.20
C PRO A 112 12.29 6.63 2.64
N THR A 113 13.03 7.30 3.51
CA THR A 113 12.61 7.52 4.90
C THR A 113 11.45 8.50 4.99
N ALA A 114 10.71 8.44 6.09
CA ALA A 114 9.63 9.39 6.35
C ALA A 114 10.14 10.84 6.38
N GLU A 115 11.38 11.08 6.84
CA GLU A 115 11.99 12.41 6.85
C GLU A 115 12.30 12.93 5.44
N GLU A 116 12.82 12.08 4.55
CA GLU A 116 13.09 12.44 3.15
C GLU A 116 11.80 12.81 2.41
N ILE A 117 10.74 12.02 2.56
CA ILE A 117 9.42 12.33 1.99
C ILE A 117 8.89 13.64 2.59
N LYS A 118 8.89 13.79 3.92
CA LYS A 118 8.41 15.00 4.59
C LYS A 118 9.18 16.25 4.14
N LYS A 119 10.48 16.13 3.89
CA LYS A 119 11.33 17.22 3.40
C LYS A 119 11.00 17.58 1.95
N ARG A 120 10.81 16.59 1.07
CA ARG A 120 10.41 16.79 -0.32
C ARG A 120 9.06 17.52 -0.41
N GLU A 121 8.07 17.06 0.34
CA GLU A 121 6.72 17.64 0.30
C GLU A 121 6.68 19.04 0.94
N ARG A 122 7.42 19.28 2.03
CA ARG A 122 7.57 20.65 2.58
C ARG A 122 8.34 21.59 1.65
N GLY A 123 9.34 21.08 0.94
CA GLY A 123 10.13 21.86 -0.03
C GLY A 123 9.29 22.28 -1.24
N ALA A 124 8.39 21.42 -1.70
CA ALA A 124 7.46 21.72 -2.80
C ALA A 124 6.46 22.84 -2.44
N GLU A 125 6.06 22.97 -1.17
CA GLU A 125 5.18 24.06 -0.71
C GLU A 125 5.89 25.42 -0.63
N ASN A 126 7.22 25.46 -0.55
CA ASN A 126 8.02 26.69 -0.47
C ASN A 126 8.74 27.05 -1.78
N GLY A 127 8.58 26.24 -2.83
CA GLY A 127 9.27 26.36 -4.12
C GLY A 127 8.41 26.89 -5.26
N GLY A 128 7.32 27.60 -4.96
CA GLY A 128 6.58 28.37 -5.97
C GLY A 128 7.35 29.63 -6.33
N TYR A 129 8.19 29.56 -7.36
CA TYR A 129 8.67 30.71 -8.12
C TYR A 129 7.83 30.87 -9.39
#